data_AF-A0A8J6JKB6-F1
#
_entry.id   AF-A0A8J6JKB6-F1
#
_cell.length_a   1.000
_cell.length_b   1.000
_cell.length_c   1.000
_cell.angle_alpha   90.00
_cell.angle_beta   90.00
_cell.angle_gamma   90.00
#
_symmetry.space_group_name_H-M   'P 1'
#
loop_
_entity.id
_entity.type
_entity.pdbx_description
1 polymer ?
#
loop_
_entity_poly.entity_id
_entity_poly.type
_entity_poly.pdbx_seq_one_letter_code
_entity_poly.pdbx_strand_id
1 'polypeptide(L)'
;MDKICHLAQQHLAELDSIPNLYRAYEDEFVEYLSDASEEFLWLGIKVDPFEDSMDLYLTFDYVDLPTGRLEELSASDIDILALNERTKLEQKYFSNFLKDHSHGFVCTWTEPTMCRGMTSRVGYRGVPSGFDEANAFIQSCKNYFESVHAMNDEELLSILVNDLVSRLGYKGGLPLKLECGSVSTVSPDTQFVSAALLQNPYLGKNYAFFQLPMPSGTVKTISAVASDAHIFQMLCQEFEYLDGADYYLLDDALIGVSRHFLWRSTYKDDPGVSYSPYLEQLDVMDRFEEFLPYADEALRNLYYNDYKRRLAFGAEINIFTEGPTDWKHMKFHWQRCREQYAFSRLDLKFLEYESENSGVSTAIHMDMDGTKLCEMCRSFSLTTNREILIFIADRDRADVVKALAPTQGSFKYWGNNVYSLVLPVPPHRVATPDICIEHLYLDEEIKSTFMCSDGVERRLYLGNEFDQYGRAPVLDRLCINRAACGARSIRVINGSTKERVLSLSTESEINYALSKMQFAGHICKGEVPISATTEKAFEALFKIILDIKIHHDNIVASSRQPQTE
;
A
#
# COMPACT_ATOMS: atom_id res chain seq x y z
N MET A 1 -19.13 -54.23 -15.12
CA MET A 1 -19.75 -54.18 -13.79
C MET A 1 -19.15 -55.21 -12.85
N ASP A 2 -18.90 -56.45 -13.28
CA ASP A 2 -18.39 -57.52 -12.38
C ASP A 2 -16.98 -57.28 -11.78
N LYS A 3 -16.09 -56.54 -12.46
CA LYS A 3 -14.78 -56.15 -11.87
C LYS A 3 -14.88 -55.08 -10.77
N ILE A 4 -15.91 -54.24 -10.80
CA ILE A 4 -16.11 -53.17 -9.81
C ILE A 4 -16.79 -53.75 -8.56
N CYS A 5 -17.73 -54.68 -8.72
CA CYS A 5 -18.30 -55.43 -7.59
C CYS A 5 -17.25 -56.29 -6.87
N HIS A 6 -16.28 -56.86 -7.59
CA HIS A 6 -15.27 -57.71 -6.97
C HIS A 6 -14.23 -56.91 -6.16
N LEU A 7 -13.86 -55.71 -6.63
CA LEU A 7 -13.01 -54.76 -5.89
C LEU A 7 -13.73 -54.18 -4.67
N ALA A 8 -15.02 -53.88 -4.78
CA ALA A 8 -15.83 -53.41 -3.65
C ALA A 8 -15.99 -54.50 -2.56
N GLN A 9 -16.14 -55.77 -2.95
CA GLN A 9 -16.21 -56.89 -2.01
C GLN A 9 -14.86 -57.21 -1.36
N GLN A 10 -13.73 -57.00 -2.06
CA GLN A 10 -12.40 -57.13 -1.44
C GLN A 10 -12.13 -56.02 -0.42
N HIS A 11 -12.53 -54.77 -0.69
CA HIS A 11 -12.41 -53.69 0.29
C HIS A 11 -13.36 -53.84 1.50
N LEU A 12 -14.57 -54.36 1.29
CA LEU A 12 -15.48 -54.70 2.39
C LEU A 12 -14.92 -55.82 3.29
N ALA A 13 -14.23 -56.81 2.70
CA ALA A 13 -13.58 -57.88 3.47
C ALA A 13 -12.30 -57.42 4.19
N GLU A 14 -11.61 -56.40 3.67
CA GLU A 14 -10.46 -55.76 4.35
C GLU A 14 -10.92 -54.92 5.55
N LEU A 15 -12.07 -54.23 5.45
CA LEU A 15 -12.69 -53.47 6.55
C LEU A 15 -13.15 -54.38 7.72
N ASP A 16 -13.69 -55.58 7.42
CA ASP A 16 -14.08 -56.57 8.44
C ASP A 16 -12.87 -57.27 9.12
N SER A 17 -11.65 -57.05 8.62
CA SER A 17 -10.41 -57.65 9.16
C SER A 17 -9.62 -56.75 10.11
N ILE A 18 -10.06 -55.51 10.32
CA ILE A 18 -9.47 -54.60 11.29
C ILE A 18 -9.91 -55.06 12.70
N PRO A 19 -8.97 -55.37 13.62
CA PRO A 19 -9.33 -55.89 14.94
C PRO A 19 -10.34 -55.01 15.68
N ASN A 20 -11.34 -55.66 16.27
CA ASN A 20 -12.45 -55.15 17.10
C ASN A 20 -12.01 -54.36 18.38
N LEU A 21 -10.90 -53.61 18.37
CA LEU A 21 -10.53 -52.66 19.42
C LEU A 21 -11.12 -51.26 19.19
N TYR A 22 -11.43 -50.89 17.94
CA TYR A 22 -11.90 -49.54 17.59
C TYR A 22 -13.39 -49.28 17.88
N ARG A 23 -14.26 -50.29 17.83
CA ARG A 23 -15.72 -50.09 18.03
C ARG A 23 -16.14 -49.78 19.47
N ALA A 24 -15.40 -50.25 20.48
CA ALA A 24 -15.80 -50.02 21.88
C ALA A 24 -15.49 -48.59 22.36
N TYR A 25 -14.46 -47.94 21.80
CA TYR A 25 -14.12 -46.54 22.08
C TYR A 25 -15.05 -45.57 21.34
N GLU A 26 -15.53 -45.94 20.14
CA GLU A 26 -16.51 -45.14 19.40
C GLU A 26 -17.89 -45.14 20.07
N ASP A 27 -18.37 -46.27 20.62
CA ASP A 27 -19.71 -46.32 21.24
C ASP A 27 -19.79 -45.45 22.52
N GLU A 28 -18.79 -45.53 23.43
CA GLU A 28 -18.76 -44.69 24.64
C GLU A 28 -18.51 -43.21 24.33
N PHE A 29 -17.68 -42.89 23.33
CA PHE A 29 -17.42 -41.51 22.90
C PHE A 29 -18.64 -40.90 22.22
N VAL A 30 -19.31 -41.66 21.34
CA VAL A 30 -20.53 -41.21 20.67
C VAL A 30 -21.68 -41.05 21.66
N GLU A 31 -21.81 -41.94 22.65
CA GLU A 31 -22.78 -41.82 23.75
C GLU A 31 -22.50 -40.58 24.61
N TYR A 32 -21.23 -40.34 25.00
CA TYR A 32 -20.81 -39.14 25.73
C TYR A 32 -21.13 -37.83 24.97
N LEU A 33 -20.84 -37.80 23.67
CA LEU A 33 -21.13 -36.65 22.82
C LEU A 33 -22.63 -36.45 22.60
N SER A 34 -23.40 -37.55 22.50
CA SER A 34 -24.86 -37.51 22.42
C SER A 34 -25.46 -36.89 23.67
N ASP A 35 -25.04 -37.35 24.86
CA ASP A 35 -25.49 -36.80 26.15
C ASP A 35 -25.17 -35.31 26.27
N ALA A 36 -23.97 -34.88 25.85
CA ALA A 36 -23.60 -33.47 25.83
C ALA A 36 -24.43 -32.63 24.85
N SER A 37 -24.81 -33.19 23.70
CA SER A 37 -25.67 -32.52 22.72
C SER A 37 -27.13 -32.41 23.19
N GLU A 38 -27.61 -33.31 24.04
CA GLU A 38 -28.91 -33.18 24.70
C GLU A 38 -28.90 -32.08 25.78
N GLU A 39 -27.76 -31.90 26.47
CA GLU A 39 -27.56 -30.80 27.44
C GLU A 39 -27.51 -29.43 26.73
N PHE A 40 -26.96 -29.37 25.51
CA PHE A 40 -26.83 -28.16 24.70
C PHE A 40 -27.45 -28.34 23.32
N LEU A 41 -28.72 -27.97 23.16
CA LEU A 41 -29.48 -28.04 21.90
C LEU A 41 -28.80 -27.40 20.68
N TRP A 42 -27.81 -26.52 20.90
CA TRP A 42 -27.08 -25.79 19.85
C TRP A 42 -25.63 -26.26 19.65
N LEU A 43 -25.19 -27.28 20.39
CA LEU A 43 -23.87 -27.91 20.25
C LEU A 43 -23.89 -28.88 19.06
N GLY A 44 -23.05 -28.62 18.08
CA GLY A 44 -22.84 -29.47 16.92
C GLY A 44 -21.49 -30.15 16.96
N ILE A 45 -21.50 -31.46 16.70
CA ILE A 45 -20.31 -32.29 16.61
C ILE A 45 -20.39 -33.08 15.31
N LYS A 46 -19.36 -33.00 14.49
CA LYS A 46 -19.28 -33.71 13.21
C LYS A 46 -17.94 -34.41 13.12
N VAL A 47 -17.96 -35.74 13.23
CA VAL A 47 -16.76 -36.58 13.11
C VAL A 47 -16.56 -36.95 11.63
N ASP A 48 -15.34 -36.79 11.13
CA ASP A 48 -14.89 -37.35 9.86
C ASP A 48 -14.21 -38.71 10.11
N PRO A 49 -14.89 -39.83 9.77
CA PRO A 49 -14.36 -41.16 10.05
C PRO A 49 -13.18 -41.56 9.16
N PHE A 50 -12.88 -40.79 8.11
CA PHE A 50 -11.77 -41.07 7.19
C PHE A 50 -10.49 -40.31 7.55
N GLU A 51 -10.61 -39.17 8.24
CA GLU A 51 -9.49 -38.30 8.58
C GLU A 51 -9.11 -38.30 10.07
N ASP A 52 -9.78 -39.10 10.90
CA ASP A 52 -9.61 -39.12 12.37
C ASP A 52 -9.66 -37.71 12.97
N SER A 53 -10.65 -36.93 12.50
CA SER A 53 -10.86 -35.55 12.90
C SER A 53 -12.32 -35.24 13.16
N MET A 54 -12.60 -34.15 13.87
CA MET A 54 -13.94 -33.68 14.17
C MET A 54 -14.05 -32.15 14.09
N ASP A 55 -15.24 -31.67 13.73
CA ASP A 55 -15.67 -30.29 13.91
C ASP A 55 -16.50 -30.21 15.19
N LEU A 56 -16.16 -29.25 16.06
CA LEU A 56 -16.87 -28.94 17.31
C LEU A 56 -17.34 -27.49 17.24
N TYR A 57 -18.63 -27.22 17.36
CA TYR A 57 -19.16 -25.87 17.18
C TYR A 57 -20.45 -25.59 17.94
N LEU A 58 -20.72 -24.30 18.19
CA LEU A 58 -22.06 -23.82 18.49
C LEU A 58 -22.71 -23.22 17.23
N THR A 59 -24.03 -23.38 17.16
CA THR A 59 -24.86 -22.95 16.04
C THR A 59 -25.60 -21.66 16.39
N PHE A 60 -25.57 -20.68 15.48
CA PHE A 60 -26.23 -19.39 15.58
C PHE A 60 -27.09 -19.18 14.34
N ASP A 61 -28.41 -19.23 14.51
CA ASP A 61 -29.38 -19.20 13.42
C ASP A 61 -29.96 -17.80 13.22
N TYR A 62 -29.97 -17.35 11.96
CA TYR A 62 -30.53 -16.08 11.54
C TYR A 62 -31.76 -16.31 10.68
N VAL A 63 -32.81 -15.54 10.97
CA VAL A 63 -34.07 -15.58 10.23
C VAL A 63 -34.07 -14.50 9.15
N ASP A 64 -34.47 -14.87 7.93
CA ASP A 64 -34.58 -13.92 6.83
C ASP A 64 -35.63 -12.83 7.13
N LEU A 65 -35.25 -11.57 6.95
CA LEU A 65 -36.17 -10.44 6.96
C LEU A 65 -36.72 -10.19 5.54
N PRO A 66 -38.03 -9.89 5.37
CA PRO A 66 -38.56 -9.44 4.09
C PRO A 66 -37.93 -8.08 3.72
N THR A 67 -36.99 -8.11 2.76
CA THR A 67 -36.35 -6.96 2.06
C THR A 67 -36.44 -5.58 2.72
N GLY A 68 -35.37 -5.19 3.43
CA GLY A 68 -34.51 -4.08 3.03
C GLY A 68 -34.77 -2.66 3.56
N ARG A 69 -35.92 -2.34 4.19
CA ARG A 69 -36.13 -1.02 4.80
C ARG A 69 -36.84 -1.13 6.14
N LEU A 70 -36.22 -0.58 7.19
CA LEU A 70 -36.75 -0.53 8.56
C LEU A 70 -38.17 0.04 8.62
N GLU A 71 -38.48 1.00 7.75
CA GLU A 71 -39.78 1.69 7.66
C GLU A 71 -40.92 0.80 7.15
N GLU A 72 -40.60 -0.34 6.52
CA GLU A 72 -41.57 -1.27 5.91
C GLU A 72 -41.77 -2.54 6.76
N LEU A 73 -41.07 -2.66 7.90
CA LEU A 73 -41.12 -3.81 8.77
C LEU A 73 -42.43 -3.87 9.57
N SER A 74 -43.05 -5.05 9.61
CA SER A 74 -44.16 -5.33 10.52
C SER A 74 -43.67 -5.48 11.97
N ALA A 75 -44.58 -5.44 12.95
CA ALA A 75 -44.22 -5.69 14.35
C ALA A 75 -43.51 -7.04 14.56
N SER A 76 -43.93 -8.08 13.82
CA SER A 76 -43.25 -9.39 13.85
C SER A 76 -41.86 -9.36 13.25
N ASP A 77 -41.60 -8.51 12.25
CA ASP A 77 -40.27 -8.37 11.65
C ASP A 77 -39.31 -7.61 12.59
N ILE A 78 -39.83 -6.72 13.43
CA ILE A 78 -39.05 -6.02 14.46
C ILE A 78 -38.57 -7.01 15.53
N ASP A 79 -39.43 -7.93 15.97
CA ASP A 79 -39.06 -8.98 16.93
C ASP A 79 -38.00 -9.92 16.34
N ILE A 80 -38.13 -10.27 15.06
CA ILE A 80 -37.14 -11.08 14.33
C ILE A 80 -35.79 -10.34 14.23
N LEU A 81 -35.82 -9.03 13.93
CA LEU A 81 -34.61 -8.21 13.87
C LEU A 81 -33.89 -8.16 15.22
N ALA A 82 -34.63 -7.94 16.32
CA ALA A 82 -34.06 -7.96 17.67
C ALA A 82 -33.44 -9.32 18.02
N LEU A 83 -34.08 -10.42 17.60
CA LEU A 83 -33.53 -11.77 17.79
C LEU A 83 -32.23 -11.98 16.99
N ASN A 84 -32.19 -11.56 15.72
CA ASN A 84 -31.00 -11.66 14.89
C ASN A 84 -29.84 -10.80 15.45
N GLU A 85 -30.13 -9.63 15.99
CA GLU A 85 -29.14 -8.75 16.65
C GLU A 85 -28.56 -9.39 17.90
N ARG A 86 -29.41 -9.91 18.79
CA ARG A 86 -28.97 -10.68 19.95
C ARG A 86 -28.07 -11.83 19.51
N THR A 87 -28.50 -12.59 18.51
CA THR A 87 -27.76 -13.74 17.97
C THR A 87 -26.39 -13.32 17.43
N LYS A 88 -26.29 -12.15 16.76
CA LYS A 88 -25.01 -11.61 16.29
C LYS A 88 -24.07 -11.26 17.44
N LEU A 89 -24.57 -10.61 18.50
CA LEU A 89 -23.78 -10.27 19.68
C LEU A 89 -23.28 -11.54 20.40
N GLU A 90 -24.15 -12.51 20.63
CA GLU A 90 -23.81 -13.79 21.25
C GLU A 90 -22.78 -14.58 20.42
N GLN A 91 -22.96 -14.65 19.09
CA GLN A 91 -22.00 -15.27 18.19
C GLN A 91 -20.61 -14.64 18.30
N LYS A 92 -20.54 -13.31 18.30
CA LYS A 92 -19.27 -12.56 18.43
C LYS A 92 -18.64 -12.77 19.80
N TYR A 93 -19.45 -12.70 20.85
CA TYR A 93 -18.99 -12.91 22.22
C TYR A 93 -18.44 -14.32 22.40
N PHE A 94 -19.13 -15.35 21.90
CA PHE A 94 -18.63 -16.72 21.93
C PHE A 94 -17.31 -16.89 21.15
N SER A 95 -17.20 -16.28 19.97
CA SER A 95 -15.96 -16.32 19.18
C SER A 95 -14.77 -15.72 19.93
N ASN A 96 -14.96 -14.58 20.59
CA ASN A 96 -13.91 -13.96 21.41
C ASN A 96 -13.63 -14.78 22.67
N PHE A 97 -14.68 -15.27 23.34
CA PHE A 97 -14.57 -16.12 24.53
C PHE A 97 -13.71 -17.35 24.26
N LEU A 98 -13.95 -18.06 23.15
CA LEU A 98 -13.12 -19.20 22.75
C LEU A 98 -11.67 -18.80 22.47
N LYS A 99 -11.42 -17.66 21.82
CA LYS A 99 -10.06 -17.19 21.54
C LYS A 99 -9.27 -16.90 22.82
N ASP A 100 -9.95 -16.44 23.86
CA ASP A 100 -9.33 -16.07 25.13
C ASP A 100 -9.14 -17.26 26.08
N HIS A 101 -9.99 -18.30 25.95
CA HIS A 101 -10.07 -19.41 26.91
C HIS A 101 -9.72 -20.78 26.32
N SER A 102 -9.29 -20.84 25.07
CA SER A 102 -8.92 -22.10 24.42
C SER A 102 -7.57 -22.05 23.71
N HIS A 103 -7.01 -23.23 23.47
CA HIS A 103 -5.77 -23.41 22.72
C HIS A 103 -6.02 -23.73 21.22
N GLY A 104 -7.29 -23.81 20.81
CA GLY A 104 -7.69 -24.19 19.46
C GLY A 104 -7.76 -23.01 18.50
N PHE A 105 -7.57 -23.27 17.21
CA PHE A 105 -7.83 -22.27 16.17
C PHE A 105 -9.35 -22.10 15.98
N VAL A 106 -9.88 -20.97 16.45
CA VAL A 106 -11.32 -20.66 16.36
C VAL A 106 -11.70 -20.25 14.94
N CYS A 107 -12.63 -20.99 14.37
CA CYS A 107 -13.20 -20.76 13.06
C CYS A 107 -14.64 -20.22 13.19
N THR A 108 -15.04 -19.38 12.23
CA THR A 108 -16.45 -19.04 11.96
C THR A 108 -16.75 -19.42 10.53
N TRP A 109 -17.83 -20.17 10.29
CA TRP A 109 -18.26 -20.54 8.94
C TRP A 109 -19.78 -20.57 8.83
N THR A 110 -20.28 -20.30 7.63
CA THR A 110 -21.71 -20.25 7.34
C THR A 110 -22.12 -21.42 6.46
N GLU A 111 -23.33 -21.94 6.69
CA GLU A 111 -23.95 -22.94 5.82
C GLU A 111 -25.33 -22.45 5.35
N PRO A 112 -25.65 -22.57 4.05
CA PRO A 112 -26.97 -22.23 3.55
C PRO A 112 -28.00 -23.23 4.08
N THR A 113 -29.08 -22.74 4.68
CA THR A 113 -30.16 -23.59 5.17
C THR A 113 -31.23 -23.78 4.10
N MET A 114 -31.90 -24.94 4.10
CA MET A 114 -32.97 -25.26 3.14
C MET A 114 -34.27 -24.45 3.37
N CYS A 115 -34.38 -23.75 4.51
CA CYS A 115 -35.52 -22.91 4.88
C CYS A 115 -35.03 -21.48 5.13
N ARG A 116 -35.20 -20.60 4.12
CA ARG A 116 -35.09 -19.11 4.16
C ARG A 116 -34.47 -18.52 5.45
N GLY A 117 -33.13 -18.62 5.56
CA GLY A 117 -32.31 -18.08 6.65
C GLY A 117 -30.81 -18.35 6.43
N MET A 118 -29.97 -17.94 7.39
CA MET A 118 -28.52 -18.22 7.42
C MET A 118 -28.16 -18.89 8.75
N THR A 119 -27.37 -19.95 8.72
CA THR A 119 -26.77 -20.52 9.93
C THR A 119 -25.28 -20.23 9.96
N SER A 120 -24.83 -19.66 11.07
CA SER A 120 -23.43 -19.44 11.37
C SER A 120 -22.97 -20.41 12.46
N ARG A 121 -21.77 -20.94 12.30
CA ARG A 121 -21.14 -21.86 13.25
C ARG A 121 -19.84 -21.28 13.73
N VAL A 122 -19.59 -21.42 15.03
CA VAL A 122 -18.36 -20.95 15.68
C VAL A 122 -17.77 -22.09 16.50
N GLY A 123 -16.49 -22.38 16.32
CA GLY A 123 -15.81 -23.44 17.05
C GLY A 123 -14.52 -23.89 16.38
N TYR A 124 -14.16 -25.16 16.51
CA TYR A 124 -12.96 -25.73 15.90
C TYR A 124 -13.31 -26.59 14.68
N ARG A 125 -12.46 -26.57 13.66
CA ARG A 125 -12.59 -27.45 12.48
C ARG A 125 -11.42 -28.39 12.34
N GLY A 126 -11.71 -29.65 12.02
CA GLY A 126 -10.71 -30.69 11.76
C GLY A 126 -9.72 -30.90 12.90
N VAL A 127 -10.19 -30.80 14.16
CA VAL A 127 -9.35 -31.14 15.32
C VAL A 127 -9.31 -32.67 15.49
N PRO A 128 -8.24 -33.25 16.09
CA PRO A 128 -8.18 -34.69 16.31
C PRO A 128 -9.42 -35.23 17.04
N SER A 129 -9.95 -36.38 16.63
CA SER A 129 -11.04 -37.05 17.37
C SER A 129 -10.52 -37.52 18.73
N GLY A 130 -11.05 -36.96 19.81
CA GLY A 130 -10.60 -37.27 21.16
C GLY A 130 -11.51 -36.72 22.24
N PHE A 131 -11.58 -37.44 23.37
CA PHE A 131 -12.31 -37.00 24.56
C PHE A 131 -11.75 -35.70 25.12
N ASP A 132 -10.43 -35.48 25.08
CA ASP A 132 -9.81 -34.31 25.71
C ASP A 132 -10.22 -33.02 24.99
N GLU A 133 -10.16 -32.99 23.65
CA GLU A 133 -10.58 -31.85 22.83
C GLU A 133 -12.08 -31.58 22.96
N ALA A 134 -12.91 -32.63 22.94
CA ALA A 134 -14.35 -32.52 23.12
C ALA A 134 -14.72 -31.99 24.51
N ASN A 135 -14.12 -32.56 25.57
CA ASN A 135 -14.32 -32.14 26.96
C ASN A 135 -13.93 -30.68 27.17
N ALA A 136 -12.77 -30.27 26.63
CA ALA A 136 -12.31 -28.90 26.73
C ALA A 136 -13.29 -27.93 26.04
N PHE A 137 -13.78 -28.27 24.84
CA PHE A 137 -14.76 -27.45 24.13
C PHE A 137 -16.11 -27.38 24.87
N ILE A 138 -16.62 -28.50 25.36
CA ILE A 138 -17.88 -28.56 26.13
C ILE A 138 -17.75 -27.72 27.40
N GLN A 139 -16.61 -27.80 28.09
CA GLN A 139 -16.36 -26.96 29.28
C GLN A 139 -16.29 -25.47 28.93
N SER A 140 -15.67 -25.10 27.81
CA SER A 140 -15.73 -23.72 27.31
C SER A 140 -17.16 -23.27 27.01
N CYS A 141 -17.99 -24.14 26.42
CA CYS A 141 -19.41 -23.86 26.19
C CYS A 141 -20.17 -23.65 27.50
N LYS A 142 -19.95 -24.51 28.51
CA LYS A 142 -20.53 -24.36 29.86
C LYS A 142 -20.19 -23.01 30.48
N ASN A 143 -18.91 -22.66 30.50
CA ASN A 143 -18.44 -21.38 31.04
C ASN A 143 -19.02 -20.19 30.26
N TYR A 144 -19.13 -20.31 28.94
CA TYR A 144 -19.77 -19.30 28.10
C TYR A 144 -21.24 -19.11 28.48
N PHE A 145 -22.04 -20.18 28.55
CA PHE A 145 -23.46 -20.07 28.89
C PHE A 145 -23.68 -19.48 30.28
N GLU A 146 -22.85 -19.85 31.26
CA GLU A 146 -22.86 -19.24 32.59
C GLU A 146 -22.57 -17.73 32.54
N SER A 147 -21.65 -17.29 31.67
CA SER A 147 -21.31 -15.88 31.52
C SER A 147 -22.41 -15.08 30.82
N VAL A 148 -23.02 -15.60 29.74
CA VAL A 148 -23.98 -14.86 28.91
C VAL A 148 -25.39 -14.85 29.51
N HIS A 149 -25.80 -15.89 30.24
CA HIS A 149 -27.18 -16.05 30.72
C HIS A 149 -27.66 -14.88 31.60
N ALA A 150 -26.74 -14.19 32.28
CA ALA A 150 -27.06 -13.04 33.13
C ALA A 150 -26.97 -11.69 32.41
N MET A 151 -26.48 -11.64 31.16
CA MET A 151 -26.17 -10.39 30.46
C MET A 151 -27.28 -9.96 29.51
N ASN A 152 -27.70 -8.70 29.63
CA ASN A 152 -28.55 -8.04 28.63
C ASN A 152 -27.74 -7.58 27.40
N ASP A 153 -28.43 -7.09 26.37
CA ASP A 153 -27.80 -6.71 25.10
C ASP A 153 -26.81 -5.54 25.23
N GLU A 154 -27.12 -4.58 26.10
CA GLU A 154 -26.25 -3.42 26.36
C GLU A 154 -24.95 -3.85 27.06
N GLU A 155 -25.04 -4.80 28.00
CA GLU A 155 -23.89 -5.38 28.69
C GLU A 155 -22.99 -6.16 27.71
N LEU A 156 -23.58 -7.02 26.87
CA LEU A 156 -22.84 -7.76 25.84
C LEU A 156 -22.15 -6.82 24.85
N LEU A 157 -22.90 -5.85 24.32
CA LEU A 157 -22.37 -4.87 23.38
C LEU A 157 -21.22 -4.06 24.00
N SER A 158 -21.38 -3.61 25.25
CA SER A 158 -20.35 -2.85 25.96
C SER A 158 -19.06 -3.65 26.10
N ILE A 159 -19.14 -4.93 26.49
CA ILE A 159 -17.96 -5.80 26.62
C ILE A 159 -17.27 -5.98 25.26
N LEU A 160 -18.04 -6.29 24.23
CA LEU A 160 -17.53 -6.52 22.88
C LEU A 160 -16.85 -5.27 22.29
N VAL A 161 -17.45 -4.10 22.47
CA VAL A 161 -16.87 -2.86 21.96
C VAL A 161 -15.60 -2.50 22.74
N ASN A 162 -15.61 -2.63 24.07
CA ASN A 162 -14.42 -2.34 24.87
C ASN A 162 -13.23 -3.24 24.50
N ASP A 163 -13.49 -4.51 24.22
CA ASP A 163 -12.47 -5.44 23.72
C ASP A 163 -11.92 -5.00 22.35
N LEU A 164 -12.79 -4.72 21.37
CA LEU A 164 -12.36 -4.30 20.03
C LEU A 164 -11.56 -2.99 20.08
N VAL A 165 -12.05 -1.99 20.81
CA VAL A 165 -11.39 -0.69 21.00
C VAL A 165 -9.99 -0.86 21.63
N SER A 166 -9.88 -1.74 22.63
CA SER A 166 -8.61 -2.06 23.28
C SER A 166 -7.62 -2.69 22.29
N ARG A 167 -8.07 -3.63 21.46
CA ARG A 167 -7.23 -4.30 20.44
C ARG A 167 -6.76 -3.35 19.34
N LEU A 168 -7.56 -2.34 19.00
CA LEU A 168 -7.22 -1.32 18.01
C LEU A 168 -6.23 -0.27 18.55
N GLY A 169 -5.92 -0.27 19.85
CA GLY A 169 -5.07 0.74 20.47
C GLY A 169 -5.68 2.14 20.48
N TYR A 170 -7.01 2.24 20.31
CA TYR A 170 -7.72 3.51 20.37
C TYR A 170 -7.74 4.01 21.81
N LYS A 171 -7.20 5.21 22.05
CA LYS A 171 -6.91 5.72 23.41
C LYS A 171 -8.12 6.31 24.12
N GLY A 172 -9.25 6.49 23.44
CA GLY A 172 -10.52 6.89 24.06
C GLY A 172 -11.36 5.65 24.39
N GLY A 173 -11.95 5.56 25.59
CA GLY A 173 -13.10 4.67 25.76
C GLY A 173 -14.27 5.15 24.89
N LEU A 174 -15.35 4.37 24.77
CA LEU A 174 -16.63 4.94 24.33
C LEU A 174 -17.13 5.92 25.40
N PRO A 175 -17.15 7.24 25.19
CA PRO A 175 -17.77 8.12 26.15
C PRO A 175 -19.29 7.98 26.17
N LEU A 176 -19.91 8.09 27.35
CA LEU A 176 -21.36 8.30 27.51
C LEU A 176 -21.81 9.72 27.07
N LYS A 177 -20.86 10.62 26.76
CA LYS A 177 -21.10 12.00 26.33
C LYS A 177 -20.21 12.37 25.14
N LEU A 178 -20.81 12.82 24.05
CA LEU A 178 -20.12 13.06 22.78
C LEU A 178 -19.25 14.33 22.77
N GLU A 179 -17.95 14.14 22.61
CA GLU A 179 -16.98 15.18 22.24
C GLU A 179 -16.66 15.12 20.74
N CYS A 180 -16.00 16.14 20.20
CA CYS A 180 -15.58 16.09 18.80
C CYS A 180 -14.50 15.03 18.59
N GLY A 181 -14.66 14.18 17.57
CA GLY A 181 -13.78 13.06 17.26
C GLY A 181 -14.05 11.81 18.11
N SER A 182 -15.26 11.69 18.68
CA SER A 182 -15.61 10.58 19.59
C SER A 182 -16.81 9.77 19.11
N VAL A 183 -16.91 8.53 19.59
CA VAL A 183 -18.04 7.61 19.37
C VAL A 183 -18.69 7.28 20.71
N SER A 184 -20.02 7.35 20.83
CA SER A 184 -20.78 6.98 22.01
C SER A 184 -21.85 5.93 21.69
N THR A 185 -22.45 5.34 22.71
CA THR A 185 -23.70 4.58 22.54
C THR A 185 -24.91 5.51 22.38
N VAL A 186 -25.95 5.04 21.71
CA VAL A 186 -27.22 5.76 21.57
C VAL A 186 -28.07 5.57 22.83
N SER A 187 -28.54 6.66 23.43
CA SER A 187 -29.56 6.62 24.49
C SER A 187 -30.97 6.68 23.88
N PRO A 188 -31.98 5.98 24.44
CA PRO A 188 -33.38 6.02 23.97
C PRO A 188 -33.98 7.43 23.85
N ASP A 189 -33.46 8.40 24.61
CA ASP A 189 -33.98 9.78 24.65
C ASP A 189 -33.26 10.75 23.68
N THR A 190 -32.40 10.23 22.80
CA THR A 190 -31.59 11.08 21.90
C THR A 190 -32.46 11.66 20.78
N GLN A 191 -32.88 12.92 20.90
CA GLN A 191 -33.61 13.66 19.86
C GLN A 191 -32.78 14.80 19.26
N PHE A 192 -32.77 14.91 17.94
CA PHE A 192 -32.09 16.00 17.21
C PHE A 192 -33.13 17.06 16.78
N VAL A 193 -32.91 18.32 17.17
CA VAL A 193 -33.89 19.42 17.00
C VAL A 193 -33.83 20.08 15.61
N SER A 194 -32.66 20.06 14.94
CA SER A 194 -32.48 20.53 13.57
C SER A 194 -31.28 19.84 12.92
N ALA A 195 -31.53 18.92 11.99
CA ALA A 195 -30.51 18.10 11.36
C ALA A 195 -30.73 18.02 9.84
N ALA A 196 -29.68 18.19 9.05
CA ALA A 196 -29.73 17.95 7.61
C ALA A 196 -29.12 16.57 7.30
N LEU A 197 -29.91 15.69 6.69
CA LEU A 197 -29.45 14.35 6.28
C LEU A 197 -28.47 14.47 5.12
N LEU A 198 -27.32 13.84 5.28
CA LEU A 198 -26.27 13.72 4.29
C LEU A 198 -26.40 12.42 3.52
N GLN A 199 -25.91 12.42 2.29
CA GLN A 199 -26.03 11.32 1.34
C GLN A 199 -24.66 10.88 0.85
N ASN A 200 -24.61 9.68 0.25
CA ASN A 200 -23.44 9.14 -0.47
C ASN A 200 -22.12 9.25 0.31
N PRO A 201 -22.04 8.66 1.53
CA PRO A 201 -20.81 8.68 2.30
C PRO A 201 -19.68 7.98 1.52
N TYR A 202 -18.52 8.62 1.42
CA TYR A 202 -17.28 8.03 0.94
C TYR A 202 -16.24 8.10 2.06
N LEU A 203 -15.72 6.95 2.46
CA LEU A 203 -14.69 6.84 3.49
C LEU A 203 -13.32 6.67 2.84
N GLY A 204 -12.60 7.78 2.68
CA GLY A 204 -11.24 7.82 2.12
C GLY A 204 -10.15 7.49 3.13
N LYS A 205 -8.89 7.60 2.71
CA LYS A 205 -7.72 7.38 3.57
C LYS A 205 -7.51 8.54 4.54
N ASN A 206 -7.58 9.76 4.04
CA ASN A 206 -7.36 10.98 4.83
C ASN A 206 -8.69 11.65 5.20
N TYR A 207 -9.64 11.67 4.27
CA TYR A 207 -10.91 12.35 4.45
C TYR A 207 -12.12 11.45 4.16
N ALA A 208 -13.16 11.64 4.95
CA ALA A 208 -14.50 11.16 4.65
C ALA A 208 -15.29 12.28 3.96
N PHE A 209 -16.04 11.96 2.90
CA PHE A 209 -16.88 12.90 2.17
C PHE A 209 -18.35 12.53 2.26
N PHE A 210 -19.18 13.56 2.32
CA PHE A 210 -20.63 13.45 2.40
C PHE A 210 -21.28 14.50 1.50
N GLN A 211 -22.46 14.19 0.99
CA GLN A 211 -23.21 15.07 0.11
C GLN A 211 -24.40 15.68 0.85
N LEU A 212 -24.43 17.02 0.93
CA LEU A 212 -25.56 17.78 1.45
C LEU A 212 -26.44 18.26 0.28
N PRO A 213 -27.68 17.75 0.14
CA PRO A 213 -28.62 18.25 -0.85
C PRO A 213 -29.06 19.68 -0.53
N MET A 214 -28.97 20.59 -1.50
CA MET A 214 -29.41 21.98 -1.33
C MET A 214 -30.81 22.19 -1.95
N PRO A 215 -31.63 23.13 -1.45
CA PRO A 215 -32.93 23.45 -2.02
C PRO A 215 -32.89 23.84 -3.51
N SER A 216 -31.75 24.33 -4.01
CA SER A 216 -31.50 24.65 -5.41
C SER A 216 -31.36 23.43 -6.33
N GLY A 217 -31.37 22.20 -5.80
CA GLY A 217 -31.09 20.97 -6.55
C GLY A 217 -29.60 20.69 -6.78
N THR A 218 -28.72 21.57 -6.31
CA THR A 218 -27.27 21.34 -6.28
C THR A 218 -26.86 20.55 -5.04
N VAL A 219 -25.70 19.94 -5.06
CA VAL A 219 -25.13 19.21 -3.91
C VAL A 219 -23.89 19.94 -3.40
N LYS A 220 -23.77 20.07 -2.08
CA LYS A 220 -22.57 20.59 -1.41
C LYS A 220 -21.78 19.43 -0.82
N THR A 221 -20.45 19.45 -0.99
CA THR A 221 -19.58 18.43 -0.38
C THR A 221 -19.17 18.87 1.01
N ILE A 222 -19.36 17.98 1.98
CA ILE A 222 -18.93 18.12 3.37
C ILE A 222 -17.81 17.11 3.60
N SER A 223 -16.71 17.53 4.25
CA SER A 223 -15.62 16.62 4.62
C SER A 223 -15.35 16.56 6.11
N ALA A 224 -14.85 15.41 6.56
CA ALA A 224 -14.34 15.19 7.91
C ALA A 224 -13.06 14.34 7.87
N VAL A 225 -12.32 14.28 8.97
CA VAL A 225 -11.17 13.38 9.10
C VAL A 225 -11.64 11.93 9.05
N ALA A 226 -10.98 11.10 8.25
CA ALA A 226 -11.43 9.72 8.01
C ALA A 226 -11.19 8.77 9.20
N SER A 227 -10.18 9.00 10.04
CA SER A 227 -9.78 8.06 11.11
C SER A 227 -10.94 7.66 12.02
N ASP A 228 -11.73 8.64 12.46
CA ASP A 228 -12.79 8.41 13.44
C ASP A 228 -14.03 7.84 12.75
N ALA A 229 -14.27 8.24 11.49
CA ALA A 229 -15.34 7.71 10.66
C ALA A 229 -15.12 6.22 10.35
N HIS A 230 -13.88 5.78 10.13
CA HIS A 230 -13.52 4.37 9.95
C HIS A 230 -13.79 3.55 11.20
N ILE A 231 -13.46 4.07 12.38
CA ILE A 231 -13.73 3.38 13.65
C ILE A 231 -15.24 3.24 13.85
N PHE A 232 -16.00 4.31 13.66
CA PHE A 232 -17.45 4.27 13.73
C PHE A 232 -18.06 3.24 12.77
N GLN A 233 -17.65 3.26 11.50
CA GLN A 233 -18.15 2.31 10.51
C GLN A 233 -17.80 0.85 10.87
N MET A 234 -16.59 0.62 11.37
CA MET A 234 -16.16 -0.70 11.81
C MET A 234 -16.98 -1.20 12.99
N LEU A 235 -17.32 -0.33 13.96
CA LEU A 235 -18.21 -0.70 15.08
C LEU A 235 -19.59 -1.11 14.57
N CYS A 236 -20.16 -0.35 13.62
CA CYS A 236 -21.45 -0.66 13.02
C CYS A 236 -21.41 -2.03 12.30
N GLN A 237 -20.39 -2.26 11.46
CA GLN A 237 -20.23 -3.52 10.71
C GLN A 237 -20.04 -4.73 11.63
N GLU A 238 -19.23 -4.57 12.68
CA GLU A 238 -18.91 -5.66 13.60
C GLU A 238 -20.09 -6.07 14.47
N PHE A 239 -20.91 -5.11 14.92
CA PHE A 239 -21.91 -5.35 15.97
C PHE A 239 -23.37 -5.19 15.55
N GLU A 240 -23.69 -4.45 14.48
CA GLU A 240 -25.09 -4.24 14.06
C GLU A 240 -25.50 -5.21 12.96
N TYR A 241 -26.67 -5.85 13.09
CA TYR A 241 -27.16 -6.81 12.09
C TYR A 241 -27.46 -6.12 10.74
N LEU A 242 -28.06 -4.92 10.80
CA LEU A 242 -28.21 -4.02 9.66
C LEU A 242 -27.16 -2.92 9.83
N ASP A 243 -26.03 -3.02 9.14
CA ASP A 243 -24.83 -2.18 9.29
C ASP A 243 -24.96 -0.75 8.68
N GLY A 244 -26.17 -0.21 8.73
CA GLY A 244 -26.52 1.10 8.19
C GLY A 244 -26.28 2.23 9.19
N ALA A 245 -25.65 3.30 8.72
CA ALA A 245 -25.54 4.55 9.45
C ALA A 245 -26.06 5.71 8.63
N ASP A 246 -26.83 6.57 9.28
CA ASP A 246 -27.24 7.87 8.75
C ASP A 246 -26.26 8.94 9.23
N TYR A 247 -26.02 9.93 8.37
CA TYR A 247 -25.12 11.03 8.68
C TYR A 247 -25.87 12.35 8.63
N TYR A 248 -25.70 13.17 9.65
CA TYR A 248 -26.42 14.41 9.84
C TYR A 248 -25.46 15.57 10.05
N LEU A 249 -25.82 16.72 9.50
CA LEU A 249 -25.19 17.98 9.84
C LEU A 249 -26.03 18.71 10.91
N LEU A 250 -25.43 18.99 12.05
CA LEU A 250 -26.02 19.74 13.16
C LEU A 250 -25.12 20.93 13.49
N ASP A 251 -25.55 22.15 13.12
CA ASP A 251 -24.84 23.40 13.35
C ASP A 251 -23.34 23.33 12.99
N ASP A 252 -22.47 23.07 13.98
CA ASP A 252 -21.01 23.02 13.88
C ASP A 252 -20.41 21.59 13.87
N ALA A 253 -21.26 20.56 13.83
CA ALA A 253 -20.85 19.16 13.91
C ALA A 253 -21.44 18.27 12.81
N LEU A 254 -20.64 17.29 12.40
CA LEU A 254 -21.07 16.12 11.66
C LEU A 254 -21.36 15.00 12.63
N ILE A 255 -22.55 14.40 12.54
CA ILE A 255 -23.02 13.34 13.42
C ILE A 255 -23.31 12.11 12.57
N GLY A 256 -22.64 10.98 12.82
CA GLY A 256 -23.08 9.66 12.37
C GLY A 256 -23.99 9.04 13.42
N VAL A 257 -25.09 8.42 12.99
CA VAL A 257 -26.05 7.73 13.84
C VAL A 257 -26.33 6.37 13.24
N SER A 258 -26.15 5.36 14.06
CA SER A 258 -26.48 3.97 13.76
C SER A 258 -27.43 3.47 14.85
N ARG A 259 -27.75 2.17 14.87
CA ARG A 259 -28.70 1.65 15.86
C ARG A 259 -28.17 1.77 17.29
N HIS A 260 -26.89 1.48 17.48
CA HIS A 260 -26.26 1.44 18.79
C HIS A 260 -25.21 2.52 18.98
N PHE A 261 -24.65 3.08 17.90
CA PHE A 261 -23.56 4.04 17.99
C PHE A 261 -23.92 5.42 17.45
N LEU A 262 -23.30 6.43 18.06
CA LEU A 262 -23.31 7.80 17.61
C LEU A 262 -21.86 8.26 17.46
N TRP A 263 -21.51 8.84 16.33
CA TRP A 263 -20.20 9.43 16.06
C TRP A 263 -20.32 10.92 15.89
N ARG A 264 -19.43 11.70 16.52
CA ARG A 264 -19.39 13.16 16.35
C ARG A 264 -18.03 13.59 15.82
N SER A 265 -18.02 14.40 14.77
CA SER A 265 -16.80 14.98 14.19
C SER A 265 -16.97 16.45 13.84
N THR A 266 -15.85 17.14 13.67
CA THR A 266 -15.83 18.44 13.01
C THR A 266 -15.89 18.25 11.51
N TYR A 267 -16.45 19.23 10.81
CA TYR A 267 -16.53 19.19 9.35
C TYR A 267 -15.96 20.46 8.72
N LYS A 268 -15.67 20.34 7.43
CA LYS A 268 -15.35 21.47 6.55
C LYS A 268 -16.30 21.51 5.39
N ASP A 269 -16.67 22.73 5.02
CA ASP A 269 -17.34 23.01 3.77
C ASP A 269 -16.33 23.03 2.64
N ASP A 270 -16.49 22.16 1.64
CA ASP A 270 -15.57 22.05 0.50
C ASP A 270 -16.18 22.66 -0.77
N PRO A 271 -15.84 23.91 -1.12
CA PRO A 271 -16.41 24.58 -2.29
C PRO A 271 -15.71 24.13 -3.58
N GLY A 272 -15.94 22.89 -4.04
CA GLY A 272 -15.64 22.38 -5.40
C GLY A 272 -14.17 22.32 -5.85
N VAL A 273 -13.29 23.14 -5.27
CA VAL A 273 -11.83 23.20 -5.48
C VAL A 273 -11.19 23.31 -4.09
N SER A 274 -11.47 22.33 -3.23
CA SER A 274 -10.93 22.27 -1.87
C SER A 274 -9.71 21.35 -1.79
N TYR A 275 -8.87 21.60 -0.80
CA TYR A 275 -7.65 20.85 -0.51
C TYR A 275 -7.94 19.38 -0.15
N SER A 276 -9.04 19.10 0.56
CA SER A 276 -9.41 17.76 1.01
C SER A 276 -9.75 16.80 -0.14
N PRO A 277 -10.68 17.11 -1.07
CA PRO A 277 -10.92 16.31 -2.27
C PRO A 277 -9.65 16.08 -3.10
N TYR A 278 -8.81 17.11 -3.23
CA TYR A 278 -7.57 17.00 -3.99
C TYR A 278 -6.60 15.99 -3.36
N LEU A 279 -6.33 16.08 -2.05
CA LEU A 279 -5.46 15.13 -1.36
C LEU A 279 -5.98 13.70 -1.47
N GLU A 280 -7.28 13.50 -1.26
CA GLU A 280 -7.86 12.17 -1.34
C GLU A 280 -7.80 11.60 -2.77
N GLN A 281 -7.93 12.45 -3.80
CA GLN A 281 -7.71 12.06 -5.20
C GLN A 281 -6.27 11.62 -5.44
N LEU A 282 -5.27 12.22 -4.77
CA LEU A 282 -3.88 11.75 -4.85
C LEU A 282 -3.78 10.32 -4.31
N ASP A 283 -4.28 10.06 -3.11
CA ASP A 283 -4.22 8.71 -2.51
C ASP A 283 -4.98 7.67 -3.33
N VAL A 284 -6.14 8.03 -3.91
CA VAL A 284 -6.89 7.14 -4.80
C VAL A 284 -6.03 6.77 -6.01
N MET A 285 -5.35 7.74 -6.61
CA MET A 285 -4.50 7.50 -7.76
C MET A 285 -3.27 6.67 -7.42
N ASP A 286 -2.65 6.89 -6.27
CA ASP A 286 -1.51 6.09 -5.84
C ASP A 286 -1.91 4.62 -5.62
N ARG A 287 -3.07 4.37 -4.98
CA ARG A 287 -3.62 3.00 -4.86
C ARG A 287 -3.97 2.39 -6.21
N PHE A 288 -4.40 3.22 -7.16
CA PHE A 288 -4.80 2.76 -8.48
C PHE A 288 -3.60 2.28 -9.32
N GLU A 289 -2.38 2.66 -8.94
CA GLU A 289 -1.15 2.25 -9.64
C GLU A 289 -0.97 0.72 -9.68
N GLU A 290 -1.37 -0.01 -8.64
CA GLU A 290 -1.26 -1.47 -8.62
C GLU A 290 -2.20 -2.16 -9.62
N PHE A 291 -3.34 -1.52 -9.91
CA PHE A 291 -4.33 -2.05 -10.85
C PHE A 291 -4.05 -1.62 -12.30
N LEU A 292 -3.27 -0.56 -12.50
CA LEU A 292 -2.94 0.00 -13.82
C LEU A 292 -2.52 -1.03 -14.88
N PRO A 293 -1.72 -2.07 -14.58
CA PRO A 293 -1.35 -3.10 -15.56
C PRO A 293 -2.54 -3.89 -16.13
N TYR A 294 -3.65 -3.96 -15.38
CA TYR A 294 -4.88 -4.67 -15.75
C TYR A 294 -5.95 -3.73 -16.31
N ALA A 295 -5.78 -2.42 -16.14
CA ALA A 295 -6.72 -1.43 -16.63
C ALA A 295 -6.74 -1.40 -18.17
N ASP A 296 -7.91 -1.10 -18.74
CA ASP A 296 -8.04 -0.91 -20.18
C ASP A 296 -7.25 0.31 -20.67
N GLU A 297 -7.19 0.48 -21.99
CA GLU A 297 -6.46 1.60 -22.59
C GLU A 297 -7.05 2.96 -22.23
N ALA A 298 -8.38 3.09 -22.11
CA ALA A 298 -9.04 4.35 -21.82
C ALA A 298 -8.68 4.85 -20.41
N LEU A 299 -8.72 3.95 -19.43
CA LEU A 299 -8.43 4.26 -18.04
C LEU A 299 -6.94 4.49 -17.79
N ARG A 300 -6.05 3.71 -18.43
CA ARG A 300 -4.60 3.98 -18.42
C ARG A 300 -4.29 5.35 -19.02
N ASN A 301 -4.91 5.69 -20.15
CA ASN A 301 -4.76 7.00 -20.77
C ASN A 301 -5.19 8.12 -19.83
N LEU A 302 -6.34 7.99 -19.16
CA LEU A 302 -6.81 8.99 -18.19
C LEU A 302 -5.82 9.18 -17.04
N TYR A 303 -5.35 8.08 -16.45
CA TYR A 303 -4.38 8.10 -15.36
C TYR A 303 -3.08 8.79 -15.79
N TYR A 304 -2.46 8.35 -16.89
CA TYR A 304 -1.19 8.91 -17.33
C TYR A 304 -1.32 10.34 -17.84
N ASN A 305 -2.46 10.72 -18.41
CA ASN A 305 -2.70 12.12 -18.78
C ASN A 305 -2.84 13.01 -17.54
N ASP A 306 -3.50 12.52 -16.49
CA ASP A 306 -3.57 13.26 -15.23
C ASP A 306 -2.19 13.37 -14.56
N TYR A 307 -1.45 12.26 -14.53
CA TYR A 307 -0.08 12.21 -14.04
C TYR A 307 0.83 13.18 -14.83
N LYS A 308 0.78 13.20 -16.17
CA LYS A 308 1.48 14.18 -17.01
C LYS A 308 1.10 15.61 -16.71
N ARG A 309 -0.20 15.90 -16.53
CA ARG A 309 -0.68 17.26 -16.17
C ARG A 309 -0.08 17.72 -14.84
N ARG A 310 -0.02 16.84 -13.85
CA ARG A 310 0.59 17.12 -12.53
C ARG A 310 2.09 17.43 -12.65
N LEU A 311 2.77 16.76 -13.58
CA LEU A 311 4.19 16.99 -13.84
C LEU A 311 4.48 18.24 -14.69
N ALA A 312 3.44 18.95 -15.16
CA ALA A 312 3.51 20.23 -15.87
C ALA A 312 4.50 20.27 -17.05
N PHE A 313 4.50 19.23 -17.89
CA PHE A 313 5.33 19.19 -19.09
C PHE A 313 4.80 20.18 -20.14
N GLY A 314 5.69 21.02 -20.67
CA GLY A 314 5.32 22.11 -21.60
C GLY A 314 6.41 22.42 -22.63
N ALA A 315 7.44 21.58 -22.70
CA ALA A 315 8.49 21.64 -23.70
C ALA A 315 8.33 20.50 -24.70
N GLU A 316 8.89 20.68 -25.89
CA GLU A 316 8.91 19.66 -26.94
C GLU A 316 9.55 18.34 -26.49
N ILE A 317 10.62 18.41 -25.67
CA ILE A 317 11.38 17.27 -25.14
C ILE A 317 11.36 17.31 -23.62
N ASN A 318 10.93 16.21 -22.98
CA ASN A 318 10.89 16.08 -21.52
C ASN A 318 11.80 14.94 -21.05
N ILE A 319 12.71 15.24 -20.12
CA ILE A 319 13.74 14.32 -19.61
C ILE A 319 13.38 13.81 -18.22
N PHE A 320 13.48 12.49 -18.04
CA PHE A 320 13.28 11.77 -16.78
C PHE A 320 14.58 11.06 -16.38
N THR A 321 14.94 11.14 -15.11
CA THR A 321 16.17 10.55 -14.54
C THR A 321 15.86 9.69 -13.32
N GLU A 322 16.82 8.85 -12.91
CA GLU A 322 16.69 7.98 -11.74
C GLU A 322 16.70 8.79 -10.43
N GLY A 323 17.62 9.74 -10.29
CA GLY A 323 17.78 10.53 -9.07
C GLY A 323 17.54 12.04 -9.25
N PRO A 324 17.26 12.75 -8.13
CA PRO A 324 17.17 14.21 -8.13
C PRO A 324 18.53 14.91 -8.35
N THR A 325 19.64 14.21 -8.11
CA THR A 325 21.00 14.69 -8.41
C THR A 325 21.27 14.75 -9.92
N ASP A 326 20.68 13.84 -10.66
CA ASP A 326 20.95 13.58 -12.06
C ASP A 326 20.45 14.73 -12.93
N TRP A 327 19.17 15.11 -12.77
CA TRP A 327 18.61 16.23 -13.49
C TRP A 327 19.31 17.55 -13.13
N LYS A 328 19.80 17.71 -11.89
CA LYS A 328 20.57 18.91 -11.47
C LYS A 328 21.89 19.01 -12.23
N HIS A 329 22.66 17.93 -12.27
CA HIS A 329 23.91 17.88 -13.03
C HIS A 329 23.67 18.10 -14.53
N MET A 330 22.67 17.41 -15.11
CA MET A 330 22.35 17.57 -16.52
C MET A 330 21.87 18.99 -16.85
N LYS A 331 20.99 19.58 -16.04
CA LYS A 331 20.49 20.94 -16.22
C LYS A 331 21.61 21.98 -16.14
N PHE A 332 22.53 21.84 -15.19
CA PHE A 332 23.70 22.71 -15.08
C PHE A 332 24.55 22.69 -16.36
N HIS A 333 24.93 21.51 -16.84
CA HIS A 333 25.75 21.40 -18.07
C HIS A 333 24.98 21.78 -19.32
N TRP A 334 23.69 21.47 -19.39
CA TRP A 334 22.82 21.91 -20.48
C TRP A 334 22.83 23.43 -20.64
N GLN A 335 22.69 24.18 -19.54
CA GLN A 335 22.72 25.64 -19.58
C GLN A 335 24.03 26.20 -20.12
N ARG A 336 25.15 25.49 -19.94
CA ARG A 336 26.49 25.90 -20.39
C ARG A 336 26.74 25.60 -21.87
N CYS A 337 26.16 24.52 -22.39
CA CYS A 337 26.42 24.07 -23.77
C CYS A 337 25.25 24.29 -24.74
N ARG A 338 24.04 24.66 -24.29
CA ARG A 338 22.83 24.79 -25.15
C ARG A 338 22.97 25.76 -26.32
N GLU A 339 23.86 26.75 -26.22
CA GLU A 339 24.11 27.72 -27.30
C GLU A 339 25.08 27.19 -28.37
N GLN A 340 25.69 26.02 -28.15
CA GLN A 340 26.70 25.42 -29.02
C GLN A 340 26.11 24.37 -29.98
N TYR A 341 26.85 24.08 -31.07
CA TYR A 341 26.80 22.88 -31.92
C TYR A 341 25.44 22.27 -32.31
N ALA A 342 24.41 23.11 -32.51
CA ALA A 342 23.04 22.75 -32.92
C ALA A 342 22.05 22.39 -31.79
N PHE A 343 22.43 22.53 -30.53
CA PHE A 343 21.55 22.33 -29.38
C PHE A 343 20.50 23.44 -29.19
N SER A 344 20.71 24.61 -29.77
CA SER A 344 19.77 25.74 -29.70
C SER A 344 18.39 25.45 -30.28
N ARG A 345 18.25 24.34 -31.03
CA ARG A 345 16.98 23.86 -31.59
C ARG A 345 16.23 22.90 -30.68
N LEU A 346 16.83 22.48 -29.56
CA LEU A 346 16.16 21.60 -28.60
C LEU A 346 15.40 22.44 -27.58
N ASP A 347 14.08 22.34 -27.59
CA ASP A 347 13.24 22.80 -26.49
C ASP A 347 13.13 21.68 -25.45
N LEU A 348 14.02 21.72 -24.46
CA LEU A 348 14.22 20.67 -23.48
C LEU A 348 13.83 21.11 -22.07
N LYS A 349 13.05 20.29 -21.39
CA LYS A 349 12.70 20.44 -19.97
C LYS A 349 13.06 19.17 -19.19
N PHE A 350 13.64 19.36 -18.01
CA PHE A 350 13.88 18.27 -17.06
C PHE A 350 12.68 18.13 -16.13
N LEU A 351 12.32 16.90 -15.75
CA LEU A 351 11.44 16.70 -14.60
C LEU A 351 12.23 17.04 -13.33
N GLU A 352 11.88 18.16 -12.70
CA GLU A 352 12.52 18.64 -11.48
C GLU A 352 11.70 18.18 -10.26
N TYR A 353 12.30 17.30 -9.46
CA TYR A 353 11.71 16.76 -8.23
C TYR A 353 12.76 16.65 -7.14
N GLU A 354 12.29 16.51 -5.91
CA GLU A 354 13.12 16.18 -4.76
C GLU A 354 12.58 14.92 -4.08
N SER A 355 13.40 14.24 -3.27
CA SER A 355 12.91 13.13 -2.47
C SER A 355 11.89 13.60 -1.42
N GLU A 356 11.00 12.71 -0.98
CA GLU A 356 9.92 13.03 -0.03
C GLU A 356 10.46 13.61 1.28
N ASN A 357 11.65 13.16 1.70
CA ASN A 357 12.29 13.55 2.96
C ASN A 357 13.34 14.68 2.82
N SER A 358 13.39 15.37 1.68
CA SER A 358 14.45 16.36 1.38
C SER A 358 14.35 17.68 2.16
N GLY A 359 13.19 17.98 2.76
CA GLY A 359 12.94 19.26 3.45
C GLY A 359 12.96 20.50 2.54
N VAL A 360 13.09 20.31 1.22
CA VAL A 360 13.07 21.38 0.21
C VAL A 360 11.63 21.64 -0.17
N SER A 361 11.17 22.90 -0.10
CA SER A 361 9.85 23.26 -0.60
C SER A 361 9.88 23.26 -2.14
N THR A 362 9.40 22.17 -2.74
CA THR A 362 9.16 22.04 -4.18
C THR A 362 7.73 21.56 -4.43
N ALA A 363 7.23 21.77 -5.65
CA ALA A 363 5.89 21.34 -6.04
C ALA A 363 5.79 19.82 -6.22
N ILE A 364 6.91 19.11 -6.42
CA ILE A 364 6.95 17.68 -6.74
C ILE A 364 7.96 16.98 -5.82
N HIS A 365 7.44 16.16 -4.91
CA HIS A 365 8.20 15.20 -4.14
C HIS A 365 7.96 13.79 -4.70
N MET A 366 9.03 13.06 -4.96
CA MET A 366 8.95 11.73 -5.57
C MET A 366 10.19 10.91 -5.24
N ASP A 367 9.99 9.72 -4.67
CA ASP A 367 11.07 8.76 -4.51
C ASP A 367 11.19 7.91 -5.78
N MET A 368 12.22 8.24 -6.58
CA MET A 368 12.54 7.58 -7.84
C MET A 368 13.75 6.66 -7.68
N ASP A 369 13.74 5.55 -8.41
CA ASP A 369 14.86 4.63 -8.58
C ASP A 369 14.85 4.06 -10.02
N GLY A 370 15.87 3.29 -10.39
CA GLY A 370 15.95 2.69 -11.72
C GLY A 370 14.79 1.75 -12.05
N THR A 371 14.15 1.13 -11.06
CA THR A 371 12.98 0.27 -11.25
C THR A 371 11.76 1.09 -11.65
N LYS A 372 11.45 2.14 -10.88
CA LYS A 372 10.35 3.08 -11.15
C LYS A 372 10.56 3.80 -12.47
N LEU A 373 11.79 4.19 -12.79
CA LEU A 373 12.13 4.79 -14.08
C LEU A 373 11.81 3.84 -15.26
N CYS A 374 12.12 2.55 -15.13
CA CYS A 374 11.77 1.54 -16.12
C CYS A 374 10.26 1.38 -16.28
N GLU A 375 9.53 1.33 -15.17
CA GLU A 375 8.07 1.22 -15.16
C GLU A 375 7.40 2.42 -15.80
N MET A 376 7.84 3.64 -15.47
CA MET A 376 7.38 4.86 -16.11
C MET A 376 7.69 4.84 -17.61
N CYS A 377 8.91 4.48 -18.02
CA CYS A 377 9.26 4.41 -19.44
C CYS A 377 8.31 3.48 -20.22
N ARG A 378 8.09 2.25 -19.71
CA ARG A 378 7.15 1.30 -20.31
C ARG A 378 5.73 1.85 -20.31
N SER A 379 5.27 2.34 -19.19
CA SER A 379 3.93 2.89 -18.98
C SER A 379 3.60 4.00 -19.96
N PHE A 380 4.46 5.00 -20.07
CA PHE A 380 4.26 6.13 -20.95
C PHE A 380 4.30 5.72 -22.43
N SER A 381 5.04 4.66 -22.78
CA SER A 381 5.10 4.13 -24.14
C SER A 381 3.80 3.47 -24.59
N LEU A 382 2.89 3.12 -23.68
CA LEU A 382 1.59 2.51 -24.00
C LEU A 382 0.56 3.52 -24.52
N THR A 383 0.85 4.82 -24.41
CA THR A 383 -0.11 5.90 -24.71
C THR A 383 0.51 6.90 -25.68
N THR A 384 -0.25 7.41 -26.66
CA THR A 384 0.25 8.43 -27.59
C THR A 384 0.66 9.70 -26.85
N ASN A 385 1.93 10.11 -26.97
CA ASN A 385 2.45 11.34 -26.39
C ASN A 385 2.54 12.44 -27.44
N ARG A 386 2.18 13.68 -27.08
CA ARG A 386 2.38 14.84 -27.96
C ARG A 386 3.85 15.24 -27.99
N GLU A 387 4.49 15.23 -26.83
CA GLU A 387 5.88 15.55 -26.61
C GLU A 387 6.79 14.31 -26.79
N ILE A 388 8.09 14.56 -26.95
CA ILE A 388 9.14 13.54 -26.90
C ILE A 388 9.50 13.30 -25.43
N LEU A 389 9.38 12.05 -24.96
CA LEU A 389 9.73 11.68 -23.59
C LEU A 389 11.00 10.83 -23.60
N ILE A 390 12.00 11.22 -22.83
CA ILE A 390 13.31 10.55 -22.80
C ILE A 390 13.65 10.15 -21.36
N PHE A 391 13.80 8.84 -21.14
CA PHE A 391 14.17 8.24 -19.86
C PHE A 391 15.66 7.90 -19.85
N ILE A 392 16.40 8.45 -18.89
CA ILE A 392 17.87 8.36 -18.83
C ILE A 392 18.28 7.69 -17.51
N ALA A 393 18.99 6.56 -17.62
CA ALA A 393 19.45 5.79 -16.47
C ALA A 393 20.98 5.71 -16.37
N ASP A 394 21.44 5.48 -15.15
CA ASP A 394 22.82 5.11 -14.84
C ASP A 394 23.18 3.72 -15.40
N ARG A 395 24.48 3.42 -15.46
CA ARG A 395 25.04 2.12 -15.89
C ARG A 395 25.32 1.15 -14.77
N ASP A 396 25.18 1.56 -13.51
CA ASP A 396 25.64 0.79 -12.35
C ASP A 396 24.70 -0.36 -11.94
N ARG A 397 23.50 -0.43 -12.52
CA ARG A 397 22.51 -1.50 -12.31
C ARG A 397 22.25 -2.32 -13.58
N ALA A 398 22.70 -3.58 -13.60
CA ALA A 398 22.61 -4.46 -14.76
C ALA A 398 21.15 -4.75 -15.22
N ASP A 399 20.21 -4.83 -14.28
CA ASP A 399 18.78 -5.02 -14.55
C ASP A 399 18.16 -3.82 -15.28
N VAL A 400 18.49 -2.60 -14.83
CA VAL A 400 18.05 -1.34 -15.43
C VAL A 400 18.67 -1.16 -16.82
N VAL A 401 19.99 -1.40 -16.94
CA VAL A 401 20.70 -1.35 -18.22
C VAL A 401 20.06 -2.32 -19.22
N LYS A 402 19.78 -3.56 -18.81
CA LYS A 402 19.11 -4.54 -19.68
C LYS A 402 17.72 -4.06 -20.14
N ALA A 403 16.99 -3.35 -19.30
CA ALA A 403 15.64 -2.87 -19.61
C ALA A 403 15.65 -1.66 -20.57
N LEU A 404 16.51 -0.68 -20.32
CA LEU A 404 16.49 0.64 -20.97
C LEU A 404 17.53 0.83 -22.08
N ALA A 405 18.62 0.06 -22.08
CA ALA A 405 19.61 0.17 -23.14
C ALA A 405 19.04 -0.31 -24.49
N PRO A 406 19.48 0.29 -25.61
CA PRO A 406 19.16 -0.21 -26.92
C PRO A 406 19.85 -1.55 -27.21
N THR A 407 19.21 -2.38 -28.03
CA THR A 407 19.86 -3.56 -28.61
C THR A 407 20.91 -3.14 -29.66
N GLN A 408 20.67 -2.04 -30.38
CA GLN A 408 21.58 -1.44 -31.36
C GLN A 408 21.43 0.09 -31.34
N GLY A 409 22.55 0.82 -31.47
CA GLY A 409 22.56 2.29 -31.46
C GLY A 409 22.78 2.90 -30.08
N SER A 410 22.50 4.21 -29.96
CA SER A 410 22.75 5.02 -28.75
C SER A 410 21.52 5.25 -27.87
N PHE A 411 20.31 4.97 -28.39
CA PHE A 411 19.04 5.08 -27.68
C PHE A 411 18.05 4.01 -28.17
N LYS A 412 17.06 3.71 -27.34
CA LYS A 412 15.95 2.80 -27.62
C LYS A 412 14.66 3.58 -27.85
N TYR A 413 13.94 3.27 -28.93
CA TYR A 413 12.60 3.78 -29.17
C TYR A 413 11.56 2.76 -28.72
N TRP A 414 10.57 3.19 -27.95
CA TRP A 414 9.52 2.34 -27.37
C TRP A 414 8.17 2.46 -28.08
N GLY A 415 8.06 3.35 -29.07
CA GLY A 415 6.77 3.75 -29.62
C GLY A 415 6.22 5.01 -28.94
N ASN A 416 5.21 5.62 -29.55
CA ASN A 416 4.44 6.73 -28.97
C ASN A 416 5.30 7.90 -28.44
N ASN A 417 6.37 8.24 -29.16
CA ASN A 417 7.32 9.31 -28.81
C ASN A 417 8.09 9.10 -27.49
N VAL A 418 8.15 7.86 -27.00
CA VAL A 418 8.92 7.48 -25.82
C VAL A 418 10.25 6.84 -26.22
N TYR A 419 11.30 7.33 -25.59
CA TYR A 419 12.68 6.92 -25.79
C TYR A 419 13.35 6.63 -24.46
N SER A 420 14.34 5.76 -24.48
CA SER A 420 15.26 5.61 -23.34
C SER A 420 16.70 5.55 -23.81
N LEU A 421 17.61 5.93 -22.92
CA LEU A 421 19.03 5.69 -23.08
C LEU A 421 19.67 5.45 -21.72
N VAL A 422 20.85 4.85 -21.77
CA VAL A 422 21.70 4.66 -20.59
C VAL A 422 22.92 5.55 -20.80
N LEU A 423 23.40 6.22 -19.75
CA LEU A 423 24.49 7.21 -19.83
C LEU A 423 25.61 6.77 -20.79
N PRO A 424 26.10 7.60 -21.71
CA PRO A 424 27.23 7.19 -22.55
C PRO A 424 28.49 7.03 -21.70
N VAL A 425 29.32 6.02 -21.99
CA VAL A 425 30.60 5.84 -21.31
C VAL A 425 31.60 6.87 -21.84
N PRO A 426 32.09 7.82 -21.02
CA PRO A 426 33.07 8.79 -21.50
C PRO A 426 34.45 8.13 -21.66
N PRO A 427 35.37 8.74 -22.46
CA PRO A 427 36.68 8.15 -22.76
C PRO A 427 37.50 7.79 -21.51
N HIS A 428 37.40 8.57 -20.42
CA HIS A 428 38.11 8.32 -19.16
C HIS A 428 37.50 7.19 -18.31
N ARG A 429 36.37 6.61 -18.70
CA ARG A 429 35.68 5.51 -17.99
C ARG A 429 35.55 4.24 -18.83
N VAL A 430 36.21 4.13 -19.98
CA VAL A 430 36.16 2.93 -20.85
C VAL A 430 36.55 1.66 -20.09
N ALA A 431 37.52 1.74 -19.18
CA ALA A 431 37.95 0.60 -18.37
C ALA A 431 37.01 0.27 -17.19
N THR A 432 36.10 1.19 -16.85
CA THR A 432 35.18 1.09 -15.70
C THR A 432 33.79 1.59 -16.11
N PRO A 433 33.06 0.85 -16.96
CA PRO A 433 31.86 1.34 -17.63
C PRO A 433 30.60 1.36 -16.74
N ASP A 434 30.65 0.78 -15.55
CA ASP A 434 29.54 0.74 -14.58
C ASP A 434 29.46 2.07 -13.82
N ILE A 435 28.95 3.10 -14.49
CA ILE A 435 28.97 4.50 -14.07
C ILE A 435 27.60 5.03 -13.68
N CYS A 436 27.53 5.82 -12.60
CA CYS A 436 26.49 6.82 -12.36
C CYS A 436 26.84 8.21 -12.89
N ILE A 437 25.89 9.16 -12.89
CA ILE A 437 26.06 10.54 -13.41
C ILE A 437 27.30 11.27 -12.87
N GLU A 438 27.69 11.07 -11.61
CA GLU A 438 28.88 11.70 -11.03
C GLU A 438 30.18 11.22 -11.68
N HIS A 439 30.21 10.05 -12.33
CA HIS A 439 31.42 9.56 -13.00
C HIS A 439 31.65 10.18 -14.38
N LEU A 440 30.72 11.01 -14.87
CA LEU A 440 30.99 11.88 -16.02
C LEU A 440 32.04 12.93 -15.69
N TYR A 441 32.19 13.27 -14.41
CA TYR A 441 33.28 14.09 -13.89
C TYR A 441 34.58 13.28 -13.77
N LEU A 442 35.71 13.98 -13.81
CA LEU A 442 37.01 13.41 -13.50
C LEU A 442 37.12 13.10 -12.01
N ASP A 443 37.95 12.11 -11.65
CA ASP A 443 38.22 11.76 -10.25
C ASP A 443 38.63 12.97 -9.41
N GLU A 444 39.45 13.87 -9.95
CA GLU A 444 39.91 15.08 -9.26
C GLU A 444 38.74 16.03 -8.93
N GLU A 445 37.76 16.16 -9.83
CA GLU A 445 36.58 17.00 -9.64
C GLU A 445 35.62 16.37 -8.63
N ILE A 446 35.37 15.06 -8.72
CA ILE A 446 34.54 14.30 -7.75
C ILE A 446 35.10 14.45 -6.33
N LYS A 447 36.44 14.40 -6.21
CA LYS A 447 37.16 14.45 -4.93
C LYS A 447 37.38 15.88 -4.40
N SER A 448 36.72 16.89 -4.99
CA SER A 448 36.75 18.27 -4.47
C SER A 448 36.29 18.33 -3.01
N THR A 449 37.00 19.09 -2.18
CA THR A 449 36.69 19.25 -0.76
C THR A 449 35.90 20.52 -0.48
N PHE A 450 34.99 20.43 0.49
CA PHE A 450 34.13 21.54 0.87
C PHE A 450 34.02 21.64 2.39
N MET A 451 34.13 22.87 2.89
CA MET A 451 33.91 23.16 4.31
C MET A 451 32.40 23.19 4.58
N CYS A 452 31.93 22.30 5.45
CA CYS A 452 30.52 22.23 5.83
C CYS A 452 30.19 23.16 7.01
N SER A 453 28.90 23.36 7.28
CA SER A 453 28.41 24.26 8.33
C SER A 453 28.85 23.90 9.75
N ASP A 454 29.23 22.65 9.98
CA ASP A 454 29.75 22.15 11.26
C ASP A 454 31.28 22.27 11.37
N GLY A 455 31.94 22.93 10.41
CA GLY A 455 33.38 23.13 10.39
C GLY A 455 34.18 21.89 9.98
N VAL A 456 33.52 20.85 9.48
CA VAL A 456 34.18 19.64 8.98
C VAL A 456 34.31 19.73 7.46
N GLU A 457 35.53 19.53 6.98
CA GLU A 457 35.80 19.39 5.54
C GLU A 457 35.35 18.02 5.05
N ARG A 458 34.53 18.00 3.98
CA ARG A 458 33.97 16.79 3.39
C ARG A 458 34.15 16.75 1.87
N ARG A 459 34.15 15.55 1.30
CA ARG A 459 34.14 15.29 -0.15
C ARG A 459 33.43 13.98 -0.49
N LEU A 460 33.13 13.77 -1.77
CA LEU A 460 32.85 12.41 -2.24
C LEU A 460 34.14 11.59 -2.26
N TYR A 461 34.00 10.30 -1.98
CA TYR A 461 35.09 9.33 -2.13
C TYR A 461 34.73 8.29 -3.18
N LEU A 462 35.74 7.65 -3.74
CA LEU A 462 35.59 6.50 -4.64
C LEU A 462 36.03 5.22 -3.93
N GLY A 463 35.38 4.10 -4.26
CA GLY A 463 35.66 2.79 -3.65
C GLY A 463 37.12 2.34 -3.75
N ASN A 464 37.81 2.72 -4.83
CA ASN A 464 39.23 2.40 -5.07
C ASN A 464 40.20 3.21 -4.21
N GLU A 465 39.73 4.21 -3.46
CA GLU A 465 40.54 4.90 -2.45
C GLU A 465 40.71 4.05 -1.18
N PHE A 466 39.91 2.99 -1.03
CA PHE A 466 39.91 2.11 0.12
C PHE A 466 40.32 0.69 -0.27
N ASP A 467 41.00 -0.01 0.65
CA ASP A 467 41.24 -1.44 0.52
C ASP A 467 39.94 -2.25 0.69
N GLN A 468 40.02 -3.57 0.48
CA GLN A 468 38.87 -4.48 0.62
C GLN A 468 38.24 -4.51 2.02
N TYR A 469 38.93 -3.96 3.03
CA TYR A 469 38.44 -3.84 4.40
C TYR A 469 37.89 -2.44 4.70
N GLY A 470 37.81 -1.57 3.70
CA GLY A 470 37.35 -0.20 3.82
C GLY A 470 38.39 0.77 4.36
N ARG A 471 39.67 0.40 4.41
CA ARG A 471 40.72 1.23 5.03
C ARG A 471 41.49 2.02 3.98
N ALA A 472 41.73 3.29 4.26
CA ALA A 472 42.61 4.17 3.50
C ALA A 472 43.63 4.82 4.45
N PRO A 473 44.70 4.11 4.85
CA PRO A 473 45.66 4.63 5.84
C PRO A 473 46.32 5.95 5.44
N VAL A 474 46.57 6.16 4.15
CA VAL A 474 47.16 7.39 3.61
C VAL A 474 46.24 8.59 3.78
N LEU A 475 44.92 8.38 3.75
CA LEU A 475 43.92 9.43 3.93
C LEU A 475 43.51 9.59 5.41
N ASP A 476 43.97 8.71 6.30
CA ASP A 476 43.40 8.53 7.64
C ASP A 476 41.88 8.34 7.60
N ARG A 477 41.37 7.50 6.69
CA ARG A 477 39.93 7.27 6.51
C ARG A 477 39.52 5.80 6.52
N LEU A 478 38.34 5.54 7.07
CA LEU A 478 37.67 4.24 7.13
C LEU A 478 36.27 4.35 6.51
N CYS A 479 36.04 3.69 5.38
CA CYS A 479 34.70 3.45 4.87
C CYS A 479 34.05 2.28 5.60
N ILE A 480 32.86 2.50 6.18
CA ILE A 480 32.13 1.42 6.86
C ILE A 480 31.49 0.44 5.86
N ASN A 481 31.22 0.87 4.62
CA ASN A 481 30.69 0.02 3.56
C ASN A 481 31.82 -0.70 2.80
N ARG A 482 32.34 -1.79 3.39
CA ARG A 482 33.42 -2.57 2.78
C ARG A 482 33.06 -3.14 1.40
N ALA A 483 31.78 -3.43 1.17
CA ALA A 483 31.30 -3.96 -0.11
C ALA A 483 31.40 -2.94 -1.26
N ALA A 484 31.43 -1.64 -0.95
CA ALA A 484 31.66 -0.59 -1.94
C ALA A 484 33.15 -0.36 -2.24
N CYS A 485 34.07 -0.99 -1.51
CA CYS A 485 35.50 -0.69 -1.52
C CYS A 485 36.33 -1.70 -2.33
N GLY A 486 37.55 -1.31 -2.68
CA GLY A 486 38.55 -2.18 -3.29
C GLY A 486 39.12 -1.62 -4.58
N ALA A 487 40.30 -2.11 -4.99
CA ALA A 487 41.11 -1.51 -6.05
C ALA A 487 40.42 -1.35 -7.42
N ARG A 488 39.36 -2.11 -7.71
CA ARG A 488 38.58 -2.05 -8.95
C ARG A 488 37.24 -1.31 -8.82
N SER A 489 36.87 -0.90 -7.61
CA SER A 489 35.58 -0.25 -7.37
C SER A 489 35.66 1.23 -7.70
N ILE A 490 34.84 1.70 -8.64
CA ILE A 490 34.67 3.14 -8.87
C ILE A 490 33.49 3.73 -8.08
N ARG A 491 32.76 2.92 -7.31
CA ARG A 491 31.52 3.34 -6.64
C ARG A 491 31.73 4.62 -5.81
N VAL A 492 30.85 5.59 -6.00
CA VAL A 492 30.80 6.82 -5.21
C VAL A 492 30.31 6.50 -3.80
N ILE A 493 31.08 6.91 -2.80
CA ILE A 493 30.77 6.80 -1.38
C ILE A 493 30.25 8.16 -0.92
N ASN A 494 28.97 8.23 -0.56
CA ASN A 494 28.24 9.48 -0.40
C ASN A 494 27.83 9.82 1.05
N GLY A 495 28.40 9.14 2.04
CA GLY A 495 28.16 9.46 3.43
C GLY A 495 26.74 9.19 3.92
N SER A 496 25.92 8.44 3.18
CA SER A 496 24.67 7.90 3.71
C SER A 496 24.92 7.04 4.95
N THR A 497 23.87 6.71 5.72
CA THR A 497 23.98 5.90 6.94
C THR A 497 24.75 4.59 6.74
N LYS A 498 24.66 3.98 5.56
CA LYS A 498 25.39 2.77 5.20
C LYS A 498 26.80 3.03 4.63
N GLU A 499 27.11 4.25 4.19
CA GLU A 499 28.34 4.62 3.46
C GLU A 499 29.14 5.73 4.17
N ARG A 500 29.12 5.76 5.51
CA ARG A 500 29.91 6.72 6.29
C ARG A 500 31.41 6.51 6.09
N VAL A 501 32.15 7.62 6.09
CA VAL A 501 33.61 7.62 6.09
C VAL A 501 34.08 8.25 7.39
N LEU A 502 34.77 7.48 8.24
CA LEU A 502 35.25 7.90 9.55
C LEU A 502 36.77 8.11 9.53
N SER A 503 37.34 8.65 10.60
CA SER A 503 38.80 8.69 10.79
C SER A 503 39.31 7.30 11.21
N LEU A 504 40.53 6.92 10.80
CA LEU A 504 41.19 5.69 11.27
C LEU A 504 41.91 5.91 12.61
N SER A 505 42.41 7.12 12.84
CA SER A 505 43.26 7.47 13.98
C SER A 505 42.49 7.95 15.21
N THR A 506 41.24 8.39 15.05
CA THR A 506 40.41 8.90 16.14
C THR A 506 39.16 8.05 16.31
N GLU A 507 38.74 7.82 17.56
CA GLU A 507 37.48 7.15 17.91
C GLU A 507 36.27 8.11 17.72
N SER A 508 36.29 8.90 16.66
CA SER A 508 35.25 9.87 16.34
C SER A 508 34.20 9.28 15.41
N GLU A 509 32.93 9.55 15.71
CA GLU A 509 31.82 9.26 14.81
C GLU A 509 31.61 10.33 13.72
N ILE A 510 32.53 11.29 13.56
CA ILE A 510 32.39 12.29 12.51
C ILE A 510 32.43 11.62 11.13
N ASN A 511 31.40 11.87 10.33
CA ASN A 511 31.34 11.44 8.94
C ASN A 511 32.03 12.48 8.05
N TYR A 512 33.06 12.06 7.31
CA TYR A 512 33.85 12.87 6.40
C TYR A 512 33.39 12.80 4.94
N ALA A 513 32.43 11.93 4.62
CA ALA A 513 31.86 11.85 3.28
C ALA A 513 30.75 12.88 3.08
N LEU A 514 30.79 13.54 1.93
CA LEU A 514 29.78 14.49 1.46
C LEU A 514 28.63 13.71 0.78
N SER A 515 27.39 14.21 0.87
CA SER A 515 26.30 13.62 0.09
C SER A 515 26.37 13.98 -1.39
N LYS A 516 25.86 13.10 -2.27
CA LYS A 516 25.70 13.40 -3.72
C LYS A 516 24.88 14.68 -3.94
N MET A 517 23.85 14.90 -3.11
CA MET A 517 23.02 16.09 -3.17
C MET A 517 23.79 17.38 -2.87
N GLN A 518 24.62 17.38 -1.81
CA GLN A 518 25.48 18.52 -1.51
C GLN A 518 26.50 18.75 -2.63
N PHE A 519 27.11 17.69 -3.16
CA PHE A 519 28.02 17.78 -4.30
C PHE A 519 27.34 18.43 -5.52
N ALA A 520 26.15 17.97 -5.90
CA ALA A 520 25.35 18.60 -6.95
C ALA A 520 25.07 20.09 -6.68
N GLY A 521 24.81 20.45 -5.42
CA GLY A 521 24.67 21.83 -4.99
C GLY A 521 25.94 22.67 -5.24
N HIS A 522 27.11 22.15 -4.92
CA HIS A 522 28.40 22.83 -5.18
C HIS A 522 28.69 22.97 -6.68
N ILE A 523 28.37 21.94 -7.48
CA ILE A 523 28.44 22.04 -8.95
C ILE A 523 27.56 23.17 -9.45
N CYS A 524 26.28 23.20 -9.07
CA CYS A 524 25.31 24.20 -9.53
C CYS A 524 25.69 25.63 -9.15
N LYS A 525 26.43 25.82 -8.05
CA LYS A 525 26.98 27.12 -7.63
C LYS A 525 28.27 27.51 -8.37
N GLY A 526 28.83 26.61 -9.17
CA GLY A 526 30.10 26.84 -9.88
C GLY A 526 31.33 26.81 -8.96
N GLU A 527 31.23 26.15 -7.80
CA GLU A 527 32.33 26.07 -6.83
C GLU A 527 33.38 25.01 -7.20
N VAL A 528 33.07 24.15 -8.17
CA VAL A 528 34.01 23.17 -8.76
C VAL A 528 34.39 23.63 -10.16
N PRO A 529 35.69 23.83 -10.45
CA PRO A 529 36.15 24.09 -11.81
C PRO A 529 35.88 22.88 -12.71
N ILE A 530 35.12 23.09 -13.79
CA ILE A 530 34.78 22.03 -14.74
C ILE A 530 35.83 21.96 -15.85
N SER A 531 36.40 20.78 -16.03
CA SER A 531 37.38 20.49 -17.09
C SER A 531 36.72 20.32 -18.45
N ALA A 532 37.50 20.56 -19.51
CA ALA A 532 37.06 20.31 -20.88
C ALA A 532 36.72 18.84 -21.16
N THR A 533 37.31 17.90 -20.42
CA THR A 533 36.99 16.47 -20.54
C THR A 533 35.59 16.18 -20.02
N THR A 534 35.23 16.76 -18.88
CA THR A 534 33.90 16.65 -18.28
C THR A 534 32.84 17.32 -19.15
N GLU A 535 33.11 18.52 -19.66
CA GLU A 535 32.21 19.18 -20.64
C GLU A 535 31.92 18.26 -21.83
N LYS A 536 32.96 17.65 -22.44
CA LYS A 536 32.80 16.71 -23.55
C LYS A 536 31.99 15.46 -23.17
N ALA A 537 32.06 14.98 -21.93
CA ALA A 537 31.29 13.84 -21.46
C ALA A 537 29.78 14.17 -21.44
N PHE A 538 29.40 15.35 -20.93
CA PHE A 538 28.01 15.82 -20.96
C PHE A 538 27.55 16.19 -22.38
N GLU A 539 28.40 16.79 -23.20
CA GLU A 539 28.10 17.05 -24.62
C GLU A 539 27.76 15.76 -25.38
N ALA A 540 28.47 14.65 -25.10
CA ALA A 540 28.18 13.36 -25.71
C ALA A 540 26.77 12.86 -25.37
N LEU A 541 26.30 13.09 -24.14
CA LEU A 541 24.94 12.79 -23.72
C LEU A 541 23.91 13.66 -24.47
N PHE A 542 24.14 14.96 -24.59
CA PHE A 542 23.23 15.85 -25.32
C PHE A 542 23.20 15.60 -26.83
N LYS A 543 24.30 15.11 -27.43
CA LYS A 543 24.31 14.65 -28.83
C LYS A 543 23.35 13.48 -29.05
N ILE A 544 23.26 12.53 -28.12
CA ILE A 544 22.29 11.43 -28.22
C ILE A 544 20.85 11.97 -28.15
N ILE A 545 20.58 12.97 -27.31
CA ILE A 545 19.26 13.62 -27.25
C ILE A 545 18.92 14.33 -28.57
N LEU A 546 19.91 14.99 -29.20
CA LEU A 546 19.76 15.56 -30.54
C LEU A 546 19.48 14.48 -31.60
N ASP A 547 20.17 13.34 -31.54
CA ASP A 547 19.93 12.21 -32.45
C ASP A 547 18.51 11.65 -32.29
N ILE A 548 17.99 11.58 -31.06
CA ILE A 548 16.59 11.21 -30.78
C ILE A 548 15.63 12.19 -31.46
N LYS A 549 15.89 13.50 -31.37
CA LYS A 549 15.06 14.52 -32.01
C LYS A 549 15.03 14.35 -33.52
N ILE A 550 16.20 14.18 -34.14
CA ILE A 550 16.32 13.96 -35.59
C ILE A 550 15.58 12.70 -36.01
N HIS A 551 15.73 11.60 -35.25
CA HIS A 551 15.02 10.36 -35.49
C HIS A 551 13.49 10.54 -35.41
N HIS A 552 13.00 11.23 -34.38
CA HIS A 552 11.57 11.54 -34.24
C HIS A 552 11.05 12.36 -35.43
N ASP A 553 11.77 13.41 -35.83
CA ASP A 553 11.37 14.26 -36.95
C ASP A 553 11.27 13.48 -38.26
N ASN A 554 12.17 12.50 -38.48
CA ASN A 554 12.11 11.60 -39.64
C ASN A 554 10.88 10.68 -39.60
N ILE A 555 10.48 10.16 -38.43
CA ILE A 555 9.24 9.37 -38.26
C ILE A 555 8.01 10.23 -38.59
N VAL A 556 7.96 11.45 -38.07
CA VAL A 556 6.85 12.38 -38.31
C VAL A 556 6.78 12.79 -39.78
N ALA A 557 7.91 13.02 -40.44
CA ALA A 557 7.95 13.32 -41.87
C ALA A 557 7.46 12.13 -42.72
N SER A 558 7.87 10.91 -42.37
CA SER A 558 7.49 9.68 -43.11
C SER A 558 6.01 9.33 -42.97
N SER A 559 5.40 9.64 -41.83
CA SER A 559 3.95 9.43 -41.59
C SER A 559 3.06 10.49 -42.26
N ARG A 560 3.62 11.58 -42.78
CA ARG A 560 2.89 12.66 -43.47
C ARG A 560 2.94 12.56 -45.01
N GLN A 561 3.73 11.65 -45.59
CA GLN A 561 3.68 11.42 -47.04
C GLN A 561 2.39 10.66 -47.40
N PRO A 562 1.55 11.17 -48.32
CA PRO A 562 0.37 10.43 -48.77
C PRO A 562 0.83 9.13 -49.43
N GLN A 563 0.19 8.01 -49.08
CA GLN A 563 0.32 6.76 -49.83
C GLN A 563 -0.20 7.03 -51.25
N THR A 564 0.71 7.38 -52.16
CA THR A 564 0.45 7.33 -53.60
C THR A 564 0.50 5.87 -54.01
N GLU A 565 -0.68 5.30 -54.23
CA GLU A 565 -0.88 4.06 -55.00
C GLU A 565 -0.39 4.21 -56.44
#